data_AF-A0A484SHA8-F1
#
_entry.id   AF-A0A484SHA8-F1
#
_cell.length_a   1.000
_cell.length_b   1.000
_cell.length_c   1.000
_cell.angle_alpha   90.00
_cell.angle_beta   90.00
_cell.angle_gamma   90.00
#
_symmetry.space_group_name_H-M   'P 1'
#
loop_
_entity.id
_entity.type
_entity.pdbx_description
1 polymer ?
#
loop_
_entity_poly.entity_id
_entity_poly.type
_entity_poly.pdbx_seq_one_letter_code
_entity_poly.pdbx_strand_id
1 'polypeptide(L)'
;MAIGFALMWLTGVLVTNVEGVPYFVDEDRQGVIRDLHKSIGLTLLALLIVRLGMRLLHASPPLPAAIPQAERRVAHAGHVALYVTIVIACVTGFAIADLHEYGNAYFGIELPQIFPTSEWVAGWAATPWSYILHAIFAYGLLALVVGHVAAVWLHARAHRVDLLPRVLSRAAKSPGRMLVRLSFVGGSVLAVVVIFAIRGFVTLGPQEEPRDYRTTTPFFKPIDAQQ
;
A
#
# COMPACT_ATOMS: atom_id res chain seq x y z
N MET A 1 5.54 7.10 -1.75
CA MET A 1 5.82 5.79 -1.12
C MET A 1 6.01 5.91 0.39
N ALA A 2 7.06 6.56 0.92
CA ALA A 2 7.31 6.60 2.37
C ALA A 2 6.15 7.24 3.18
N ILE A 3 5.65 8.40 2.74
CA ILE A 3 4.47 9.04 3.38
C ILE A 3 3.24 8.11 3.32
N GLY A 4 2.97 7.53 2.15
CA GLY A 4 1.86 6.58 1.99
C GLY A 4 2.00 5.35 2.89
N PHE A 5 3.22 4.83 3.10
CA PHE A 5 3.48 3.74 4.03
C PHE A 5 3.20 4.14 5.48
N ALA A 6 3.60 5.35 5.90
CA ALA A 6 3.29 5.85 7.23
C ALA A 6 1.77 6.03 7.44
N LEU A 7 1.06 6.59 6.46
CA LEU A 7 -0.40 6.74 6.49
C LEU A 7 -1.12 5.38 6.49
N MET A 8 -0.61 4.42 5.74
CA MET A 8 -1.10 3.03 5.73
C MET A 8 -0.98 2.40 7.12
N TRP A 9 0.16 2.55 7.79
CA TRP A 9 0.35 2.05 9.15
C TRP A 9 -0.53 2.75 10.16
N LEU A 10 -0.66 4.07 10.07
CA LEU A 10 -1.55 4.85 10.92
C LEU A 10 -2.99 4.36 10.79
N THR A 11 -3.52 4.32 9.57
CA THR A 11 -4.89 3.84 9.31
C THR A 11 -5.07 2.37 9.67
N GLY A 12 -4.06 1.52 9.46
CA GLY A 12 -4.08 0.12 9.87
C GLY A 12 -4.24 -0.03 11.38
N VAL A 13 -3.40 0.65 12.18
CA VAL A 13 -3.52 0.65 13.65
C VAL A 13 -4.88 1.16 14.12
N LEU A 14 -5.45 2.16 13.44
CA LEU A 14 -6.76 2.69 13.78
C LEU A 14 -7.93 1.75 13.41
N VAL A 15 -7.74 0.84 12.45
CA VAL A 15 -8.73 -0.16 12.03
C VAL A 15 -8.59 -1.47 12.81
N THR A 16 -7.39 -1.85 13.23
CA THR A 16 -7.17 -3.10 13.96
C THR A 16 -7.74 -3.01 15.37
N ASN A 17 -8.78 -3.80 15.63
CA ASN A 17 -9.27 -4.04 16.98
C ASN A 17 -8.35 -5.06 17.67
N VAL A 18 -7.49 -4.59 18.56
CA VAL A 18 -6.75 -5.48 19.46
C VAL A 18 -7.69 -5.80 20.61
N GLU A 19 -8.03 -7.07 20.82
CA GLU A 19 -8.89 -7.49 21.93
C GLU A 19 -8.40 -6.85 23.25
N GLY A 20 -9.29 -6.09 23.90
CA GLY A 20 -8.99 -5.37 25.15
C GLY A 20 -8.48 -3.94 24.99
N VAL A 21 -8.29 -3.44 23.77
CA VAL A 21 -7.98 -2.04 23.48
C VAL A 21 -9.22 -1.39 22.86
N PRO A 22 -9.85 -0.39 23.50
CA PRO A 22 -10.94 0.35 22.90
C PRO A 22 -10.48 0.93 21.57
N TYR A 23 -11.36 0.93 20.56
CA TYR A 23 -11.06 1.62 19.32
C TYR A 23 -10.61 3.05 19.61
N PHE A 24 -9.54 3.47 18.95
CA PHE A 24 -9.04 4.86 19.05
C PHE A 24 -10.02 5.89 18.46
N VAL A 25 -11.11 5.40 17.86
CA VAL A 25 -12.06 6.14 17.06
C VAL A 25 -13.44 5.54 17.28
N ASP A 26 -14.41 6.43 17.42
CA ASP A 26 -15.82 6.10 17.57
C ASP A 26 -16.30 5.22 16.39
N GLU A 27 -17.30 4.37 16.65
CA GLU A 27 -17.80 3.34 15.72
C GLU A 27 -18.26 3.92 14.38
N ASP A 28 -18.82 5.14 14.40
CA ASP A 28 -19.25 5.94 13.25
C ASP A 28 -18.09 6.35 12.31
N ARG A 29 -16.86 6.37 12.80
CA ARG A 29 -15.65 6.76 12.04
C ARG A 29 -14.85 5.57 11.55
N GLN A 30 -15.10 4.37 12.06
CA GLN A 30 -14.36 3.17 11.68
C GLN A 30 -14.56 2.83 10.20
N GLY A 31 -15.78 3.00 9.68
CA GLY A 31 -16.08 2.80 8.25
C GLY A 31 -15.21 3.68 7.37
N VAL A 32 -15.11 4.97 7.70
CA VAL A 32 -14.30 5.95 6.94
C VAL A 32 -12.82 5.60 6.96
N ILE A 33 -12.30 5.23 8.14
CA ILE A 33 -10.87 4.91 8.27
C ILE A 33 -10.53 3.61 7.54
N ARG A 34 -11.42 2.62 7.57
CA ARG A 34 -11.28 1.39 6.79
C ARG A 34 -11.26 1.69 5.29
N ASP A 35 -12.11 2.58 4.81
CA ASP A 35 -12.14 2.93 3.38
C ASP A 35 -10.92 3.76 2.96
N LEU A 36 -10.43 4.63 3.85
CA LEU A 36 -9.14 5.32 3.67
C LEU A 36 -7.98 4.32 3.62
N HIS A 37 -7.94 3.34 4.52
CA HIS A 37 -6.92 2.29 4.56
C HIS A 37 -6.86 1.51 3.23
N LYS A 38 -8.02 1.02 2.76
CA LYS A 38 -8.14 0.34 1.46
C LYS A 38 -7.63 1.22 0.30
N SER A 39 -8.05 2.49 0.28
CA SER A 39 -7.69 3.45 -0.79
C SER A 39 -6.21 3.80 -0.81
N ILE A 40 -5.60 3.98 0.36
CA ILE A 40 -4.16 4.21 0.51
C ILE A 40 -3.39 2.97 0.04
N GLY A 41 -3.89 1.76 0.35
CA GLY A 41 -3.28 0.49 -0.07
C GLY A 41 -3.26 0.32 -1.58
N LEU A 42 -4.38 0.59 -2.23
CA LEU A 42 -4.46 0.60 -3.70
C LEU A 42 -3.51 1.64 -4.32
N THR A 43 -3.40 2.82 -3.71
CA THR A 43 -2.46 3.86 -4.15
C THR A 43 -1.01 3.37 -4.02
N LEU A 44 -0.66 2.71 -2.92
CA LEU A 44 0.67 2.13 -2.73
C LEU A 44 0.99 1.03 -3.73
N LEU A 45 0.01 0.18 -4.05
CA LEU A 45 0.15 -0.86 -5.09
C LEU A 45 0.41 -0.23 -6.47
N ALA A 46 -0.37 0.79 -6.85
CA ALA A 46 -0.18 1.50 -8.12
C ALA A 46 1.23 2.15 -8.20
N LEU A 47 1.65 2.81 -7.11
CA LEU A 47 2.99 3.39 -7.04
C LEU A 47 4.10 2.32 -7.06
N LEU A 48 3.87 1.14 -6.50
CA LEU A 48 4.80 0.02 -6.60
C LEU A 48 4.93 -0.48 -8.05
N ILE A 49 3.82 -0.61 -8.78
CA ILE A 49 3.83 -1.01 -10.21
C ILE A 49 4.65 -0.01 -11.02
N VAL A 50 4.40 1.30 -10.83
CA VAL A 50 5.19 2.35 -11.47
C VAL A 50 6.67 2.22 -11.08
N ARG A 51 6.98 1.99 -9.80
CA ARG A 51 8.36 1.81 -9.33
C ARG A 51 9.04 0.61 -9.98
N LEU A 52 8.35 -0.52 -10.13
CA LEU A 52 8.88 -1.71 -10.78
C LEU A 52 9.12 -1.45 -12.27
N GLY A 53 8.16 -0.83 -12.96
CA GLY A 53 8.34 -0.41 -14.36
C GLY A 53 9.55 0.50 -14.54
N MET A 54 9.71 1.50 -13.67
CA MET A 54 10.87 2.38 -13.70
C MET A 54 12.19 1.65 -13.43
N ARG A 55 12.20 0.66 -12.54
CA ARG A 55 13.38 -0.15 -12.24
C ARG A 55 13.75 -1.08 -13.39
N LEU A 56 12.78 -1.59 -14.15
CA LEU A 56 13.04 -2.39 -15.34
C LEU A 56 13.58 -1.54 -16.49
N LEU A 57 13.11 -0.29 -16.60
CA LEU A 57 13.51 0.64 -17.67
C LEU A 57 14.84 1.37 -17.39
N HIS A 58 15.29 1.44 -16.13
CA HIS A 58 16.48 2.21 -15.75
C HIS A 58 17.48 1.37 -14.95
N ALA A 59 18.74 1.36 -15.39
CA ALA A 59 19.81 0.68 -14.69
C ALA A 59 20.06 1.28 -13.30
N SER A 60 20.11 0.41 -12.28
CA SER A 60 20.44 0.82 -10.92
C SER A 60 21.88 1.37 -10.84
N PRO A 61 22.10 2.45 -10.06
CA PRO A 61 23.43 2.93 -9.72
C PRO A 61 24.37 1.80 -9.26
N PRO A 62 25.63 1.69 -9.74
CA PRO A 62 26.57 0.73 -9.18
C PRO A 62 26.81 1.02 -7.70
N LEU A 63 26.83 -0.03 -6.88
CA LEU A 63 27.10 0.06 -5.43
C LEU A 63 28.58 0.42 -5.19
N PRO A 64 28.92 1.30 -4.23
CA PRO A 64 30.30 1.70 -3.96
C PRO A 64 31.18 0.50 -3.66
N ALA A 65 32.43 0.49 -4.13
CA ALA A 65 33.35 -0.64 -3.96
C ALA A 65 33.58 -1.03 -2.48
N ALA A 66 33.44 -0.07 -1.56
CA ALA A 66 33.60 -0.25 -0.12
C ALA A 66 32.61 -1.23 0.54
N ILE A 67 31.51 -1.60 -0.13
CA ILE A 67 30.53 -2.56 0.42
C ILE A 67 30.96 -4.00 0.06
N PRO A 68 31.19 -4.89 1.04
CA PRO A 68 31.48 -6.30 0.83
C PRO A 68 30.45 -7.01 -0.08
N GLN A 69 30.90 -7.96 -0.90
CA GLN A 69 30.02 -8.65 -1.86
C GLN A 69 28.88 -9.42 -1.17
N ALA A 70 29.12 -9.98 0.02
CA ALA A 70 28.09 -10.65 0.82
C ALA A 70 26.97 -9.69 1.22
N GLU A 71 27.31 -8.49 1.71
CA GLU A 71 26.34 -7.46 2.07
C GLU A 71 25.52 -6.97 0.87
N ARG A 72 26.13 -6.92 -0.32
CA ARG A 72 25.38 -6.60 -1.56
C ARG A 72 24.31 -7.64 -1.88
N ARG A 73 24.61 -8.94 -1.69
CA ARG A 73 23.65 -10.03 -1.91
C ARG A 73 22.50 -9.95 -0.91
N VAL A 74 22.81 -9.71 0.37
CA VAL A 74 21.80 -9.52 1.42
C VAL A 74 20.92 -8.31 1.12
N ALA A 75 21.51 -7.17 0.72
CA ALA A 75 20.76 -5.98 0.35
C ALA A 75 19.85 -6.25 -0.86
N HIS A 76 20.30 -7.02 -1.86
CA HIS A 76 19.46 -7.40 -2.99
C HIS A 76 18.29 -8.28 -2.55
N ALA A 77 18.55 -9.30 -1.74
CA ALA A 77 17.52 -10.19 -1.19
C ALA A 77 16.49 -9.41 -0.36
N GLY A 78 16.93 -8.46 0.47
CA GLY A 78 16.05 -7.59 1.25
C GLY A 78 15.13 -6.73 0.37
N HIS A 79 15.63 -6.18 -0.74
CA HIS A 79 14.78 -5.44 -1.67
C HIS A 79 13.74 -6.34 -2.37
N VAL A 80 14.13 -7.57 -2.74
CA VAL A 80 13.20 -8.54 -3.33
C VAL A 80 12.12 -8.91 -2.30
N ALA A 81 12.51 -9.21 -1.07
CA ALA A 81 11.58 -9.49 0.03
C ALA A 81 10.60 -8.34 0.22
N LEU A 82 11.09 -7.09 0.30
CA LEU A 82 10.23 -5.90 0.40
C LEU A 82 9.19 -5.83 -0.74
N TYR A 83 9.59 -6.06 -1.99
CA TYR A 83 8.64 -6.02 -3.11
C TYR A 83 7.60 -7.13 -3.05
N VAL A 84 8.03 -8.37 -2.81
CA VAL A 84 7.14 -9.53 -2.73
C VAL A 84 6.14 -9.35 -1.59
N THR A 85 6.61 -8.94 -0.41
CA THR A 85 5.75 -8.72 0.75
C THR A 85 4.73 -7.60 0.51
N ILE A 86 5.11 -6.49 -0.13
CA ILE A 86 4.15 -5.42 -0.49
C ILE A 86 3.07 -5.96 -1.43
N VAL A 87 3.46 -6.68 -2.49
CA VAL A 87 2.49 -7.24 -3.45
C VAL A 87 1.52 -8.17 -2.76
N ILE A 88 2.01 -9.11 -1.95
CA ILE A 88 1.14 -10.07 -1.26
C ILE A 88 0.20 -9.36 -0.28
N ALA A 89 0.71 -8.41 0.53
CA ALA A 89 -0.13 -7.64 1.46
C ALA A 89 -1.23 -6.86 0.71
N CYS A 90 -0.88 -6.15 -0.37
CA CYS A 90 -1.86 -5.36 -1.12
C CYS A 90 -2.88 -6.23 -1.85
N VAL A 91 -2.45 -7.33 -2.48
CA VAL A 91 -3.35 -8.24 -3.22
C VAL A 91 -4.30 -8.96 -2.28
N THR A 92 -3.81 -9.45 -1.13
CA THR A 92 -4.66 -10.09 -0.12
C THR A 92 -5.69 -9.12 0.47
N GLY A 93 -5.26 -7.90 0.83
CA GLY A 93 -6.18 -6.88 1.35
C GLY A 93 -7.23 -6.44 0.32
N PHE A 94 -6.82 -6.30 -0.95
CA PHE A 94 -7.74 -5.99 -2.04
C PHE A 94 -8.74 -7.14 -2.26
N ALA A 95 -8.31 -8.40 -2.27
CA ALA A 95 -9.19 -9.56 -2.43
C ALA A 95 -10.24 -9.66 -1.32
N ILE A 96 -9.82 -9.46 -0.07
CA ILE A 96 -10.73 -9.44 1.08
C ILE A 96 -11.79 -8.34 0.91
N ALA A 97 -11.36 -7.12 0.53
CA ALA A 97 -12.28 -5.99 0.35
C ALA A 97 -13.22 -6.16 -0.86
N ASP A 98 -12.73 -6.71 -1.97
CA ASP A 98 -13.46 -6.91 -3.22
C ASP A 98 -14.56 -7.97 -3.09
N LEU A 99 -14.31 -9.01 -2.29
CA LEU A 99 -15.24 -10.13 -2.08
C LEU A 99 -16.09 -9.96 -0.81
N HIS A 100 -15.91 -8.88 -0.05
CA HIS A 100 -16.72 -8.58 1.12
C HIS A 100 -18.15 -8.19 0.74
N GLU A 101 -19.07 -8.35 1.69
CA GLU A 101 -20.53 -8.12 1.54
C GLU A 101 -20.93 -6.72 1.06
N TYR A 102 -20.02 -5.75 1.13
CA TYR A 102 -20.30 -4.35 0.81
C TYR A 102 -19.55 -3.84 -0.42
N GLY A 103 -18.76 -4.68 -1.11
CA GLY A 103 -17.94 -4.25 -2.24
C GLY A 103 -16.76 -3.34 -1.85
N ASN A 104 -16.06 -2.80 -2.87
CA ASN A 104 -14.85 -2.02 -2.67
C ASN A 104 -14.91 -0.66 -3.38
N ALA A 105 -14.24 0.33 -2.79
CA ALA A 105 -14.18 1.68 -3.31
C ALA A 105 -12.78 2.28 -3.18
N TYR A 106 -12.40 3.08 -4.16
CA TYR A 106 -11.21 3.92 -4.17
C TYR A 106 -11.60 5.37 -3.86
N PHE A 107 -11.34 5.82 -2.64
CA PHE A 107 -11.69 7.15 -2.14
C PHE A 107 -13.17 7.52 -2.38
N GLY A 108 -14.07 6.56 -2.12
CA GLY A 108 -15.51 6.72 -2.32
C GLY A 108 -15.97 6.56 -3.78
N ILE A 109 -15.06 6.29 -4.72
CA ILE A 109 -15.41 5.85 -6.08
C ILE A 109 -15.47 4.33 -6.08
N GLU A 110 -16.62 3.79 -6.40
CA GLU A 110 -16.82 2.34 -6.46
C GLU A 110 -15.95 1.70 -7.53
N LEU A 111 -15.41 0.53 -7.19
CA LEU A 111 -14.62 -0.27 -8.10
C LEU A 111 -15.45 -1.45 -8.59
N PRO A 112 -15.30 -1.83 -9.87
CA PRO A 112 -15.88 -3.08 -10.35
C PRO A 112 -15.21 -4.24 -9.60
N GLN A 113 -15.98 -5.30 -9.34
CA GLN A 113 -15.43 -6.52 -8.79
C GLN A 113 -14.42 -7.14 -9.77
N ILE A 114 -13.21 -7.40 -9.31
CA ILE A 114 -12.10 -7.91 -10.14
C ILE A 114 -11.80 -9.37 -9.83
N PHE A 115 -11.94 -9.77 -8.56
CA PHE A 115 -11.68 -11.15 -8.16
C PHE A 115 -12.83 -12.09 -8.54
N PRO A 116 -12.52 -13.36 -8.86
CA PRO A 116 -13.54 -14.36 -9.12
C PRO A 116 -14.41 -14.62 -7.87
N THR A 117 -15.72 -14.69 -8.06
CA THR A 117 -16.69 -15.12 -7.04
C THR A 117 -16.85 -16.64 -6.96
N SER A 118 -15.90 -17.41 -7.47
CA SER A 118 -15.95 -18.85 -7.29
C SER A 118 -15.92 -19.19 -5.79
N GLU A 119 -16.66 -20.24 -5.41
CA GLU A 119 -16.82 -20.67 -4.02
C GLU A 119 -15.47 -20.82 -3.30
N TRP A 120 -14.44 -21.29 -4.01
CA TRP A 120 -13.09 -21.40 -3.49
C TRP A 120 -12.48 -20.04 -3.08
N VAL A 121 -12.56 -19.01 -3.94
CA VAL A 121 -11.91 -17.73 -3.71
C VAL A 121 -12.73 -16.87 -2.75
N ALA A 122 -14.05 -16.80 -2.94
CA ALA A 122 -14.95 -16.11 -2.04
C ALA A 122 -14.96 -16.75 -0.64
N GLY A 123 -14.99 -18.07 -0.57
CA GLY A 123 -14.94 -18.83 0.68
C GLY A 123 -13.63 -18.59 1.44
N TRP A 124 -12.48 -18.57 0.75
CA TRP A 124 -11.20 -18.20 1.37
C TRP A 124 -11.23 -16.77 1.92
N ALA A 125 -11.69 -15.80 1.13
CA ALA A 125 -11.71 -14.39 1.52
C ALA A 125 -12.59 -14.13 2.76
N ALA A 126 -13.68 -14.87 2.92
CA ALA A 126 -14.57 -14.80 4.07
C ALA A 126 -14.02 -15.47 5.36
N THR A 127 -12.90 -16.21 5.29
CA THR A 127 -12.34 -16.86 6.46
C THR A 127 -11.47 -15.92 7.31
N PRO A 128 -11.35 -16.15 8.64
CA PRO A 128 -10.37 -15.44 9.47
C PRO A 128 -8.92 -15.57 8.96
N TRP A 129 -8.61 -16.65 8.25
CA TRP A 129 -7.28 -16.91 7.69
C TRP A 129 -6.86 -15.88 6.63
N SER A 130 -7.79 -15.31 5.87
CA SER A 130 -7.47 -14.28 4.88
C SER A 130 -6.92 -13.02 5.58
N TYR A 131 -7.58 -12.59 6.66
CA TYR A 131 -7.16 -11.47 7.50
C TYR A 131 -5.83 -11.73 8.22
N ILE A 132 -5.64 -12.95 8.75
CA ILE A 132 -4.36 -13.35 9.38
C ILE A 132 -3.24 -13.31 8.35
N LEU A 133 -3.47 -13.82 7.13
CA LEU A 133 -2.47 -13.77 6.07
C LEU A 133 -2.08 -12.33 5.75
N HIS A 134 -3.07 -11.45 5.54
CA HIS A 134 -2.83 -10.03 5.32
C HIS A 134 -2.01 -9.40 6.46
N ALA A 135 -2.38 -9.68 7.71
CA ALA A 135 -1.68 -9.19 8.89
C ALA A 135 -0.23 -9.69 8.98
N ILE A 136 0.03 -10.97 8.73
CA ILE A 136 1.39 -11.55 8.72
C ILE A 136 2.27 -10.81 7.70
N PHE A 137 1.77 -10.57 6.50
CA PHE A 137 2.53 -9.83 5.48
C PHE A 137 2.64 -8.34 5.81
N ALA A 138 1.64 -7.72 6.43
CA ALA A 138 1.73 -6.34 6.90
C ALA A 138 2.81 -6.19 7.98
N TYR A 139 2.74 -6.93 9.08
CA TYR A 139 3.76 -6.88 10.14
C TYR A 139 5.15 -7.32 9.65
N GLY A 140 5.21 -8.32 8.78
CA GLY A 140 6.45 -8.72 8.11
C GLY A 140 7.05 -7.58 7.27
N LEU A 141 6.23 -6.81 6.56
CA LEU A 141 6.67 -5.63 5.83
C LEU A 141 7.24 -4.56 6.76
N LEU A 142 6.61 -4.31 7.92
CA LEU A 142 7.14 -3.38 8.91
C LEU A 142 8.52 -3.81 9.40
N ALA A 143 8.66 -5.07 9.79
CA ALA A 143 9.94 -5.61 10.23
C ALA A 143 11.03 -5.45 9.16
N LEU A 144 10.70 -5.74 7.89
CA LEU A 144 11.61 -5.55 6.76
C LEU A 144 11.98 -4.07 6.54
N VAL A 145 11.02 -3.15 6.66
CA VAL A 145 11.27 -1.71 6.52
C VAL A 145 12.15 -1.19 7.64
N VAL A 146 11.86 -1.57 8.90
CA VAL A 146 12.70 -1.21 10.06
C VAL A 146 14.11 -1.75 9.89
N GLY A 147 14.25 -3.03 9.52
CA GLY A 147 15.54 -3.66 9.23
C GLY A 147 16.28 -2.98 8.08
N HIS A 148 15.58 -2.57 7.03
CA HIS A 148 16.15 -1.84 5.89
C HIS A 148 16.69 -0.47 6.31
N VAL A 149 15.92 0.30 7.08
CA VAL A 149 16.36 1.61 7.60
C VAL A 149 17.55 1.45 8.55
N ALA A 150 17.52 0.46 9.44
CA ALA A 150 18.62 0.14 10.34
C ALA A 150 19.90 -0.24 9.55
N ALA A 151 19.77 -1.06 8.51
CA ALA A 151 20.91 -1.43 7.66
C ALA A 151 21.51 -0.21 6.94
N VAL A 152 20.69 0.67 6.38
CA VAL A 152 21.17 1.93 5.76
C VAL A 152 21.95 2.77 6.78
N TRP A 153 21.41 2.91 7.99
CA TRP A 153 22.08 3.66 9.07
C TRP A 153 23.39 3.00 9.51
N LEU A 154 23.40 1.68 9.69
CA LEU A 154 24.61 0.93 10.05
C LEU A 154 25.68 1.04 8.97
N HIS A 155 25.34 0.91 7.69
CA HIS A 155 26.32 1.06 6.61
C HIS A 155 26.86 2.49 6.51
N ALA A 156 26.03 3.51 6.75
CA ALA A 156 26.48 4.90 6.81
C ALA A 156 27.52 5.11 7.92
N ARG A 157 27.33 4.47 9.08
CA ARG A 157 28.26 4.56 10.21
C ARG A 157 29.52 3.70 10.04
N ALA A 158 29.37 2.46 9.59
CA ALA A 158 30.44 1.47 9.50
C ALA A 158 31.37 1.71 8.31
N HIS A 159 30.82 2.01 7.13
CA HIS A 159 31.61 2.19 5.91
C HIS A 159 31.87 3.67 5.56
N ARG A 160 31.33 4.62 6.35
CA ARG A 160 31.37 6.07 6.07
C ARG A 160 30.88 6.42 4.66
N VAL A 161 29.99 5.61 4.10
CA VAL A 161 29.38 5.81 2.79
C VAL A 161 27.98 6.37 2.99
N ASP A 162 27.75 7.60 2.50
CA ASP A 162 26.40 8.13 2.50
C ASP A 162 25.58 7.49 1.37
N LEU A 163 24.62 6.66 1.76
CA LEU A 163 23.67 6.03 0.85
C LEU A 163 22.37 6.85 0.72
N LEU A 164 22.15 7.87 1.56
CA LEU A 164 20.94 8.72 1.53
C LEU A 164 20.76 9.44 0.19
N PRO A 165 21.80 9.94 -0.51
CA PRO A 165 21.64 10.52 -1.85
C PRO A 165 21.06 9.52 -2.86
N ARG A 166 21.22 8.21 -2.64
CA ARG A 166 20.64 7.18 -3.51
C ARG A 166 19.15 6.94 -3.21
N VAL A 167 18.69 7.31 -2.02
CA VAL A 167 17.31 7.11 -1.54
C VAL A 167 16.48 8.39 -1.67
N LEU A 168 17.08 9.57 -1.43
CA LEU A 168 16.38 10.86 -1.44
C LEU A 168 16.40 11.60 -2.78
N SER A 169 17.47 11.53 -3.59
CA SER A 169 17.45 11.92 -5.01
C SER A 169 18.81 11.75 -5.68
N ARG A 170 18.84 11.05 -6.82
CA ARG A 170 19.89 11.24 -7.82
C ARG A 170 19.52 12.48 -8.63
N ALA A 171 20.13 13.61 -8.33
CA ALA A 171 20.18 14.74 -9.26
C ALA A 171 20.93 14.26 -10.53
N ALA A 172 20.19 14.00 -11.60
CA ALA A 172 20.72 13.68 -12.92
C ALA A 172 21.12 14.96 -13.67
N LYS A 173 22.13 14.82 -14.54
CA LYS A 173 22.94 15.87 -15.21
C LYS A 173 22.18 16.90 -16.09
N SER A 174 20.85 16.94 -16.11
CA SER A 174 20.08 18.06 -16.68
C SER A 174 18.87 18.38 -15.78
N PRO A 175 19.05 19.23 -14.75
CA PRO A 175 18.05 19.40 -13.69
C PRO A 175 16.71 19.98 -14.20
N GLY A 176 16.71 20.88 -15.18
CA GLY A 176 15.52 21.67 -15.55
C GLY A 176 14.34 20.88 -16.12
N ARG A 177 14.53 20.05 -17.16
CA ARG A 177 13.41 19.37 -17.85
C ARG A 177 12.87 18.16 -17.09
N MET A 178 13.70 17.52 -16.27
CA MET A 178 13.32 16.36 -15.47
C MET A 178 12.64 16.77 -14.17
N LEU A 179 13.09 17.84 -13.49
CA LEU A 179 12.37 18.41 -12.35
C LEU A 179 10.98 18.89 -12.77
N VAL A 180 10.84 19.59 -13.89
CA VAL A 180 9.51 20.01 -14.38
C VAL A 180 8.59 18.80 -14.63
N ARG A 181 9.10 17.73 -15.26
CA ARG A 181 8.30 16.51 -15.55
C ARG A 181 7.97 15.69 -14.31
N LEU A 182 8.89 15.55 -13.36
CA LEU A 182 8.65 14.82 -12.10
C LEU A 182 7.82 15.63 -11.11
N SER A 183 7.95 16.94 -11.09
CA SER A 183 7.09 17.84 -10.32
C SER A 183 5.68 17.88 -10.90
N PHE A 184 5.53 17.80 -12.23
CA PHE A 184 4.23 17.61 -12.85
C PHE A 184 3.66 16.24 -12.52
N VAL A 185 4.31 15.12 -12.84
CA VAL A 185 3.72 13.79 -12.62
C VAL A 185 3.57 13.46 -11.14
N GLY A 186 4.57 13.74 -10.31
CA GLY A 186 4.53 13.53 -8.87
C GLY A 186 3.59 14.51 -8.15
N GLY A 187 3.54 15.76 -8.59
CA GLY A 187 2.60 16.77 -8.10
C GLY A 187 1.16 16.48 -8.53
N SER A 188 0.95 15.98 -9.75
CA SER A 188 -0.37 15.55 -10.24
C SER A 188 -0.84 14.30 -9.52
N VAL A 189 0.02 13.30 -9.30
CA VAL A 189 -0.36 12.10 -8.53
C VAL A 189 -0.62 12.45 -7.06
N LEU A 190 0.22 13.30 -6.45
CA LEU A 190 0.00 13.77 -5.08
C LEU A 190 -1.26 14.62 -4.97
N ALA A 191 -1.49 15.55 -5.91
CA ALA A 191 -2.69 16.38 -5.94
C ALA A 191 -3.94 15.53 -6.19
N VAL A 192 -3.90 14.54 -7.09
CA VAL A 192 -4.96 13.56 -7.29
C VAL A 192 -5.23 12.82 -6.00
N VAL A 193 -4.21 12.22 -5.36
CA VAL A 193 -4.37 11.49 -4.09
C VAL A 193 -4.89 12.39 -2.98
N VAL A 194 -4.43 13.64 -2.87
CA VAL A 194 -4.88 14.61 -1.86
C VAL A 194 -6.30 15.10 -2.15
N ILE A 195 -6.64 15.40 -3.40
CA ILE A 195 -7.99 15.81 -3.83
C ILE A 195 -8.97 14.66 -3.58
N PHE A 196 -8.61 13.42 -3.93
CA PHE A 196 -9.44 12.26 -3.69
C PHE A 196 -9.50 11.89 -2.20
N ALA A 197 -8.43 12.08 -1.42
CA ALA A 197 -8.46 11.90 0.03
C ALA A 197 -9.31 12.96 0.75
N ILE A 198 -9.22 14.23 0.35
CA ILE A 198 -10.06 15.32 0.87
C ILE A 198 -11.51 15.09 0.44
N ARG A 199 -11.75 14.76 -0.82
CA ARG A 199 -13.09 14.40 -1.31
C ARG A 199 -13.62 13.23 -0.51
N GLY A 200 -12.87 12.14 -0.38
CA GLY A 200 -13.26 10.97 0.40
C GLY A 200 -13.61 11.35 1.83
N PHE A 201 -12.75 12.08 2.54
CA PHE A 201 -13.04 12.54 3.90
C PHE A 201 -14.30 13.43 3.99
N VAL A 202 -14.49 14.35 3.04
CA VAL A 202 -15.64 15.28 3.00
C VAL A 202 -16.94 14.62 2.53
N THR A 203 -16.87 13.63 1.63
CA THR A 203 -18.03 12.92 1.05
C THR A 203 -18.39 11.64 1.82
N LEU A 204 -17.47 11.08 2.60
CA LEU A 204 -17.72 9.88 3.38
C LEU A 204 -18.48 10.21 4.68
N GLY A 205 -18.21 11.34 5.36
CA GLY A 205 -18.94 11.74 6.58
C GLY A 205 -18.95 10.68 7.70
N PRO A 206 -19.57 10.93 8.87
CA PRO A 206 -19.87 9.87 9.84
C PRO A 206 -20.76 8.80 9.19
N GLN A 207 -20.50 7.52 9.41
CA GLN A 207 -21.28 6.42 8.83
C GLN A 207 -21.81 5.52 9.95
N GLU A 208 -23.13 5.55 10.19
CA GLU A 208 -23.80 4.68 11.17
C GLU A 208 -23.86 3.21 10.71
N GLU A 209 -23.82 2.94 9.39
CA GLU A 209 -23.77 1.60 8.81
C GLU A 209 -22.66 1.46 7.74
N PRO A 210 -22.10 0.25 7.51
CA PRO A 210 -21.17 0.00 6.41
C PRO A 210 -21.82 0.32 5.07
N ARG A 211 -21.21 1.23 4.29
CA ARG A 211 -21.74 1.61 2.97
C ARG A 211 -21.71 0.43 2.00
N ASP A 212 -22.86 0.06 1.46
CA ASP A 212 -22.98 -0.97 0.43
C ASP A 212 -22.67 -0.40 -0.96
N TYR A 213 -21.46 -0.66 -1.44
CA TYR A 213 -20.96 -0.25 -2.75
C TYR A 213 -21.49 -1.12 -3.91
N ARG A 214 -22.39 -2.08 -3.66
CA ARG A 214 -22.97 -2.98 -4.68
C ARG A 214 -24.24 -2.41 -5.31
N THR A 215 -24.98 -1.55 -4.62
CA THR A 215 -26.31 -1.03 -5.04
C THR A 215 -26.26 -0.03 -6.21
N THR A 216 -25.06 0.34 -6.62
CA THR A 216 -24.76 1.52 -7.43
C THR A 216 -23.99 1.18 -8.71
N THR A 217 -23.61 -0.10 -8.89
CA THR A 217 -22.99 -0.60 -10.13
C THR A 217 -23.80 -1.73 -10.79
N PRO A 218 -24.00 -1.70 -12.13
CA PRO A 218 -24.74 -2.75 -12.86
C PRO A 218 -23.95 -4.05 -13.06
N PHE A 219 -22.71 -4.14 -12.54
CA PHE A 219 -21.79 -5.26 -12.76
C PHE A 219 -21.68 -6.21 -11.56
N PHE A 220 -22.31 -5.88 -10.43
CA PHE A 220 -22.32 -6.77 -9.28
C PHE A 220 -23.31 -7.92 -9.50
N LYS A 221 -22.82 -9.16 -9.47
CA LYS A 221 -23.68 -10.35 -9.39
C LYS A 221 -23.76 -10.77 -7.93
N PRO A 222 -24.97 -10.79 -7.32
CA PRO A 222 -25.15 -11.34 -5.98
C PRO A 222 -24.58 -12.76 -5.90
N ILE A 223 -23.87 -13.07 -4.82
CA ILE A 223 -23.39 -14.42 -4.52
C ILE A 223 -24.57 -15.40 -4.44
N ASP A 224 -25.72 -14.86 -4.05
CA ASP A 224 -27.00 -15.50 -3.77
C ASP A 224 -27.76 -15.86 -5.07
N ALA A 225 -27.36 -15.33 -6.23
CA ALA A 225 -28.02 -15.57 -7.51
C ALA A 225 -27.60 -16.89 -8.20
N GLN A 226 -26.95 -17.80 -7.46
CA GLN A 226 -26.55 -19.14 -7.93
C GLN A 226 -27.21 -20.30 -7.15
N GLN A 227 -28.32 -20.05 -6.45
CA GLN A 227 -29.19 -21.13 -5.94
C GLN A 227 -30.43 -21.30 -6.82
#